data_AF-A0A6V8R6G6-F1
#
_entry.id   AF-A0A6V8R6G6-F1
#
_cell.length_a   1.000
_cell.length_b   1.000
_cell.length_c   1.000
_cell.angle_alpha   90.00
_cell.angle_beta   90.00
_cell.angle_gamma   90.00
#
_symmetry.space_group_name_H-M   'P 1'
#
loop_
_entity.id
_entity.type
_entity.pdbx_description
1 polymer ?
#
loop_
_entity_poly.entity_id
_entity_poly.type
_entity_poly.pdbx_seq_one_letter_code
_entity_poly.pdbx_strand_id
1 'polypeptide(L)'
;MFCSSPDAGKFTQYDYPSGLWGHKHFFRIGAARADGNVFEWTDEAGIAFVLPGVEVVNDQANSNIYHAESKVTSDNAAKIKYETGSSVATALAAGLAAMIIYCVKASILALKTANQNKGQVVGIAILDNAAGMIAKHEAMKRAFTCLGEVTPNKFIQVWEELDKISSMLKSRTGDLTPKLKLERTNQFVQFGSRLANSIQSDGIKRGL
;
A
#
# COMPACT_ATOMS: atom_id res chain seq x y z
N MET A 1 1.84 12.20 -6.97
CA MET A 1 2.64 12.48 -5.75
C MET A 1 1.75 12.28 -4.53
N PHE A 2 2.29 11.84 -3.40
CA PHE A 2 1.53 11.72 -2.14
C PHE A 2 1.74 12.96 -1.28
N CYS A 3 0.70 13.42 -0.60
CA CYS A 3 0.76 14.56 0.33
C CYS A 3 -0.28 14.39 1.44
N SER A 4 -0.02 14.99 2.59
CA SER A 4 -0.92 14.96 3.74
C SER A 4 -2.08 15.93 3.57
N SER A 5 -3.25 15.55 4.08
CA SER A 5 -4.29 16.52 4.39
C SER A 5 -3.84 17.44 5.53
N PRO A 6 -4.29 18.70 5.58
CA PRO A 6 -4.10 19.52 6.78
C PRO A 6 -4.87 18.89 7.95
N ASP A 7 -4.19 18.71 9.08
CA ASP A 7 -4.79 18.25 10.34
C ASP A 7 -5.16 19.45 11.25
N ALA A 8 -5.60 20.56 10.65
CA ALA A 8 -5.85 21.82 11.35
C ALA A 8 -7.10 22.56 10.84
N GLY A 9 -8.01 21.88 10.15
CA GLY A 9 -9.26 22.46 9.65
C GLY A 9 -9.41 22.36 8.13
N LYS A 10 -10.22 23.27 7.57
CA LYS A 10 -10.66 23.21 6.17
C LYS A 10 -9.52 23.43 5.18
N PHE A 11 -9.40 22.52 4.23
CA PHE A 11 -8.49 22.62 3.10
C PHE A 11 -9.06 23.58 2.04
N THR A 12 -8.16 24.34 1.44
CA THR A 12 -8.44 25.33 0.41
C THR A 12 -7.53 25.13 -0.80
N GLN A 13 -7.88 25.77 -1.91
CA GLN A 13 -7.04 25.77 -3.11
C GLN A 13 -5.67 26.43 -2.93
N TYR A 14 -5.45 27.14 -1.82
CA TYR A 14 -4.18 27.81 -1.50
C TYR A 14 -3.24 26.93 -0.67
N ASP A 15 -3.73 25.78 -0.17
CA ASP A 15 -2.93 24.90 0.66
C ASP A 15 -1.96 24.07 -0.18
N TYR A 16 -0.67 24.36 0.00
CA TYR A 16 0.41 23.64 -0.66
C TYR A 16 0.59 22.23 -0.05
N PRO A 17 0.94 21.19 -0.84
CA PRO A 17 1.24 21.22 -2.27
C PRO A 17 0.04 20.94 -3.18
N SER A 18 -1.08 20.46 -2.67
CA SER A 18 -2.16 19.93 -3.53
C SER A 18 -3.26 20.92 -3.90
N GLY A 19 -3.29 22.11 -3.31
CA GLY A 19 -4.40 23.07 -3.46
C GLY A 19 -4.68 23.45 -4.91
N LEU A 20 -3.64 23.85 -5.64
CA LEU A 20 -3.76 24.38 -7.00
C LEU A 20 -3.92 23.28 -8.08
N TRP A 21 -3.25 22.15 -7.90
CA TRP A 21 -3.24 21.04 -8.88
C TRP A 21 -4.28 19.95 -8.57
N GLY A 22 -4.86 19.98 -7.38
CA GLY A 22 -5.96 19.14 -6.94
C GLY A 22 -5.70 17.63 -7.00
N HIS A 23 -6.81 16.90 -6.96
CA HIS A 23 -6.91 15.44 -6.92
C HIS A 23 -6.46 14.72 -8.21
N LYS A 24 -6.04 15.46 -9.24
CA LYS A 24 -5.63 14.88 -10.54
C LYS A 24 -4.15 14.49 -10.58
N HIS A 25 -3.34 15.11 -9.72
CA HIS A 25 -1.88 14.92 -9.69
C HIS A 25 -1.37 14.46 -8.32
N PHE A 26 -2.19 14.67 -7.29
CA PHE A 26 -1.88 14.40 -5.91
C PHE A 26 -2.84 13.40 -5.29
N PHE A 27 -2.27 12.42 -4.61
CA PHE A 27 -2.94 11.65 -3.59
C PHE A 27 -2.86 12.44 -2.29
N ARG A 28 -3.89 13.23 -2.01
CA ARG A 28 -4.05 13.80 -0.66
C ARG A 28 -4.60 12.72 0.26
N ILE A 29 -3.82 12.39 1.30
CA ILE A 29 -4.11 11.30 2.22
C ILE A 29 -4.54 11.87 3.56
N GLY A 30 -5.69 11.39 4.05
CA GLY A 30 -6.18 11.69 5.39
C GLY A 30 -5.76 10.63 6.41
N ALA A 31 -5.84 10.99 7.68
CA ALA A 31 -5.65 10.05 8.78
C ALA A 31 -6.97 9.42 9.24
N ALA A 32 -6.92 8.15 9.59
CA ALA A 32 -7.96 7.44 10.34
C ALA A 32 -7.36 6.67 11.51
N ARG A 33 -8.24 6.27 12.42
CA ARG A 33 -8.02 5.21 13.40
C ARG A 33 -8.04 3.84 12.70
N ALA A 34 -7.61 2.80 13.43
CA ALA A 34 -7.54 1.43 12.89
C ALA A 34 -8.90 0.84 12.50
N ASP A 35 -9.99 1.36 13.07
CA ASP A 35 -11.38 1.01 12.74
C ASP A 35 -11.92 1.72 11.48
N GLY A 36 -11.11 2.58 10.85
CA GLY A 36 -11.51 3.36 9.68
C GLY A 36 -12.23 4.67 9.99
N ASN A 37 -12.40 5.04 11.26
CA ASN A 37 -12.94 6.35 11.62
C ASN A 37 -11.94 7.45 11.29
N VAL A 38 -12.38 8.42 10.47
CA VAL A 38 -11.56 9.55 10.02
C VAL A 38 -11.18 10.41 11.23
N PHE A 39 -9.93 10.89 11.24
CA PHE A 39 -9.45 11.80 12.27
C PHE A 39 -10.21 13.12 12.18
N GLU A 40 -10.72 13.62 13.31
CA GLU A 40 -11.65 14.77 13.36
C GLU A 40 -11.11 16.05 12.69
N TRP A 41 -9.78 16.19 12.61
CA TRP A 41 -9.11 17.35 12.03
C TRP A 41 -8.79 17.20 10.53
N THR A 42 -9.07 16.04 9.94
CA THR A 42 -8.84 15.75 8.53
C THR A 42 -10.02 16.24 7.67
N ASP A 43 -9.78 17.22 6.80
CA ASP A 43 -10.80 17.67 5.84
C ASP A 43 -11.04 16.64 4.73
N GLU A 44 -12.25 16.07 4.69
CA GLU A 44 -12.68 15.03 3.75
C GLU A 44 -12.77 15.51 2.28
N ALA A 45 -13.01 16.80 2.07
CA ALA A 45 -13.16 17.37 0.74
C ALA A 45 -11.85 17.16 -0.02
N GLY A 46 -11.88 16.52 -1.18
CA GLY A 46 -10.71 16.34 -2.06
C GLY A 46 -9.65 15.32 -1.61
N ILE A 47 -9.89 14.56 -0.53
CA ILE A 47 -9.03 13.41 -0.15
C ILE A 47 -9.17 12.26 -1.16
N ALA A 48 -8.05 11.64 -1.49
CA ALA A 48 -8.01 10.45 -2.34
C ALA A 48 -8.31 9.17 -1.55
N PHE A 49 -7.62 8.98 -0.41
CA PHE A 49 -7.78 7.85 0.49
C PHE A 49 -7.50 8.26 1.93
N VAL A 50 -8.03 7.49 2.87
CA VAL A 50 -7.71 7.60 4.29
C VAL A 50 -6.99 6.32 4.72
N LEU A 51 -5.90 6.46 5.46
CA LEU A 51 -5.12 5.33 5.96
C LEU A 51 -4.91 5.50 7.47
N PRO A 52 -4.48 4.43 8.18
CA PRO A 52 -4.11 4.54 9.58
C PRO A 52 -3.13 5.70 9.78
N GLY A 53 -3.46 6.60 10.68
CA GLY A 53 -2.67 7.79 10.97
C GLY A 53 -2.93 8.35 12.36
N VAL A 54 -3.73 7.68 13.18
CA VAL A 54 -3.99 8.07 14.57
C VAL A 54 -3.41 7.01 15.48
N GLU A 55 -2.62 7.43 16.47
CA GLU A 55 -2.00 6.56 17.48
C GLU A 55 -1.18 5.42 16.83
N VAL A 56 -0.43 5.75 15.78
CA VAL A 56 0.41 4.77 15.07
C VAL A 56 1.71 4.58 15.84
N VAL A 57 2.10 3.33 16.09
CA VAL A 57 3.33 2.99 16.81
C VAL A 57 4.55 3.42 16.01
N ASN A 58 5.47 4.15 16.65
CA ASN A 58 6.74 4.55 16.07
C ASN A 58 7.88 3.61 16.51
N ASP A 59 8.07 2.53 15.76
CA ASP A 59 9.08 1.51 16.08
C ASP A 59 10.53 2.04 16.07
N GLN A 60 10.85 3.09 15.30
CA GLN A 60 12.19 3.70 15.33
C GLN A 60 12.44 4.49 16.62
N ALA A 61 11.41 5.12 17.18
CA ALA A 61 11.52 5.71 18.52
C ALA A 61 11.61 4.62 19.60
N ASN A 62 11.00 3.45 19.36
CA ASN A 62 11.00 2.33 20.29
C ASN A 62 12.24 1.41 20.14
N SER A 63 13.00 1.44 19.04
CA SER A 63 14.23 0.63 18.89
C SER A 63 15.37 1.08 19.82
N ASN A 64 15.39 2.36 20.20
CA ASN A 64 16.26 2.90 21.25
C ASN A 64 15.91 2.36 22.65
N ILE A 65 14.71 1.82 22.83
CA ILE A 65 14.27 1.20 24.08
C ILE A 65 14.80 -0.24 24.17
N TYR A 66 14.72 -1.01 23.08
CA TYR A 66 15.18 -2.40 23.06
C TYR A 66 16.72 -2.55 23.12
N HIS A 67 17.49 -1.52 22.78
CA HIS A 67 18.95 -1.50 22.98
C HIS A 67 19.38 -1.08 24.39
N ALA A 68 18.46 -0.59 25.23
CA ALA A 68 18.73 -0.15 26.60
C ALA A 68 18.38 -1.21 27.66
N GLU A 69 18.01 -2.44 27.27
CA GLU A 69 17.62 -3.54 28.17
C GLU A 69 18.76 -4.12 29.03
N SER A 70 19.94 -3.48 29.10
CA SER A 70 21.00 -3.90 30.03
C SER A 70 21.05 -3.10 31.34
N LYS A 71 20.30 -2.01 31.50
CA LYS A 71 20.22 -1.28 32.79
C LYS A 71 18.89 -0.53 32.95
N VAL A 72 17.87 -1.20 33.48
CA VAL A 72 16.65 -0.50 33.93
C VAL A 72 16.28 -0.92 35.34
N THR A 73 16.56 -0.03 36.29
CA THR A 73 15.88 0.09 37.58
C THR A 73 14.43 0.54 37.34
N SER A 74 13.52 0.08 38.18
CA SER A 74 12.06 -0.01 38.06
C SER A 74 11.22 1.27 37.83
N ASP A 75 11.80 2.39 37.39
CA ASP A 75 11.08 3.65 37.15
C ASP A 75 10.93 4.03 35.66
N ASN A 76 11.53 3.28 34.73
CA ASN A 76 11.48 3.55 33.28
C ASN A 76 10.72 2.45 32.53
N ALA A 77 9.41 2.32 32.76
CA ALA A 77 8.55 1.61 31.81
C ALA A 77 8.62 2.34 30.46
N ALA A 78 9.27 1.71 29.49
CA ALA A 78 9.35 2.10 28.10
C ALA A 78 8.04 2.73 27.58
N LYS A 79 8.00 4.05 27.45
CA LYS A 79 6.83 4.74 26.91
C LYS A 79 6.81 4.50 25.41
N ILE A 80 5.95 3.58 24.95
CA ILE A 80 5.68 3.37 23.52
C ILE A 80 5.33 4.73 22.92
N LYS A 81 6.11 5.17 21.93
CA LYS A 81 5.82 6.43 21.24
C LYS A 81 4.79 6.19 20.15
N TYR A 82 3.74 6.98 20.18
CA TYR A 82 2.69 7.01 19.17
C TYR A 82 2.74 8.34 18.41
N GLU A 83 2.49 8.28 17.10
CA GLU A 83 2.40 9.44 16.23
C GLU A 83 0.99 9.53 15.65
N THR A 84 0.47 10.75 15.56
CA THR A 84 -0.86 11.04 14.99
C THR A 84 -0.74 12.15 13.96
N GLY A 85 -1.36 11.94 12.80
CA GLY A 85 -1.51 12.93 11.73
C GLY A 85 -1.61 12.30 10.35
N SER A 86 -2.15 13.07 9.41
CA SER A 86 -2.21 12.77 7.98
C SER A 86 -0.82 12.61 7.37
N SER A 87 0.23 13.17 7.99
CA SER A 87 1.63 12.93 7.62
C SER A 87 2.02 11.45 7.79
N VAL A 88 1.60 10.82 8.89
CA VAL A 88 1.84 9.39 9.16
C VAL A 88 1.08 8.53 8.14
N ALA A 89 -0.20 8.84 7.91
CA ALA A 89 -1.01 8.16 6.91
C ALA A 89 -0.42 8.29 5.50
N THR A 90 0.14 9.46 5.17
CA THR A 90 0.82 9.71 3.89
C THR A 90 2.07 8.86 3.73
N ALA A 91 2.89 8.73 4.79
CA ALA A 91 4.06 7.86 4.76
C ALA A 91 3.67 6.39 4.53
N LEU A 92 2.60 5.92 5.21
CA LEU A 92 2.05 4.58 5.00
C LEU A 92 1.50 4.39 3.59
N ALA A 93 0.81 5.38 3.03
CA ALA A 93 0.33 5.35 1.65
C ALA A 93 1.49 5.27 0.65
N ALA A 94 2.55 6.07 0.85
CA ALA A 94 3.74 6.01 0.01
C ALA A 94 4.43 4.64 0.09
N GLY A 95 4.53 4.07 1.29
CA GLY A 95 5.03 2.70 1.50
C GLY A 95 4.18 1.64 0.79
N LEU A 96 2.86 1.75 0.87
CA LEU A 96 1.92 0.87 0.18
C LEU A 96 2.06 0.95 -1.35
N ALA A 97 2.23 2.16 -1.89
CA ALA A 97 2.48 2.37 -3.31
C ALA A 97 3.80 1.73 -3.76
N ALA A 98 4.86 1.87 -2.95
CA ALA A 98 6.12 1.19 -3.21
C ALA A 98 5.95 -0.32 -3.22
N MET A 99 5.24 -0.88 -2.22
CA MET A 99 4.94 -2.31 -2.15
C MET A 99 4.21 -2.79 -3.41
N ILE A 100 3.16 -2.10 -3.86
CA ILE A 100 2.44 -2.42 -5.11
C ILE A 100 3.40 -2.51 -6.30
N ILE A 101 4.26 -1.52 -6.49
CA ILE A 101 5.25 -1.50 -7.58
C ILE A 101 6.20 -2.70 -7.47
N TYR A 102 6.67 -3.02 -6.26
CA TYR A 102 7.58 -4.15 -6.04
C TYR A 102 6.88 -5.50 -6.24
N CYS A 103 5.62 -5.66 -5.86
CA CYS A 103 4.84 -6.87 -6.15
C CYS A 103 4.71 -7.12 -7.66
N VAL A 104 4.46 -6.06 -8.45
CA VAL A 104 4.44 -6.15 -9.92
C VAL A 104 5.83 -6.53 -10.47
N LYS A 105 6.90 -5.86 -10.03
CA LYS A 105 8.27 -6.18 -10.45
C LYS A 105 8.66 -7.63 -10.13
N ALA A 106 8.38 -8.08 -8.91
CA ALA A 106 8.68 -9.43 -8.46
C ALA A 106 7.87 -10.47 -9.26
N SER A 107 6.63 -10.17 -9.63
CA SER A 107 5.81 -11.04 -10.47
C SER A 107 6.34 -11.14 -11.90
N ILE A 108 6.78 -10.04 -12.50
CA ILE A 108 7.45 -10.04 -13.81
C ILE A 108 8.73 -10.88 -13.76
N LEU A 109 9.55 -10.69 -12.71
CA LEU A 109 10.77 -11.47 -12.52
C LEU A 109 10.47 -12.97 -12.38
N ALA A 110 9.49 -13.33 -11.55
CA ALA A 110 9.07 -14.70 -11.34
C ALA A 110 8.60 -15.37 -12.65
N LEU A 111 7.80 -14.67 -13.46
CA LEU A 111 7.38 -15.13 -14.79
C LEU A 111 8.57 -15.41 -15.71
N LYS A 112 9.52 -14.47 -15.79
CA LYS A 112 10.71 -14.60 -16.64
C LYS A 112 11.57 -15.78 -16.20
N THR A 113 11.84 -15.92 -14.90
CA THR A 113 12.64 -17.01 -14.35
C THR A 113 11.96 -18.37 -14.53
N ALA A 114 10.64 -18.47 -14.34
CA ALA A 114 9.92 -19.73 -14.49
C ALA A 114 9.90 -20.20 -15.96
N ASN A 115 9.63 -19.28 -16.91
CA ASN A 115 9.63 -19.58 -18.34
C ASN A 115 11.02 -20.01 -18.85
N GLN A 116 12.10 -19.40 -18.36
CA GLN A 116 13.47 -19.82 -18.68
C GLN A 116 13.79 -21.24 -18.18
N ASN A 117 13.22 -21.65 -17.05
CA ASN A 117 13.45 -22.95 -16.43
C ASN A 117 12.47 -24.05 -16.92
N LYS A 118 11.72 -23.82 -18.01
CA LYS A 118 10.63 -24.71 -18.50
C LYS A 118 9.51 -24.97 -17.46
N GLY A 119 9.50 -24.23 -16.34
CA GLY A 119 8.40 -24.21 -15.39
C GLY A 119 7.33 -23.28 -15.94
N GLN A 120 6.40 -23.82 -16.72
CA GLN A 120 5.49 -23.00 -17.49
C GLN A 120 4.43 -22.36 -16.57
N VAL A 121 4.56 -21.07 -16.28
CA VAL A 121 3.46 -20.26 -15.71
C VAL A 121 2.54 -19.89 -16.87
N VAL A 122 1.63 -20.80 -17.21
CA VAL A 122 0.76 -20.65 -18.39
C VAL A 122 -0.40 -19.70 -18.07
N GLY A 123 -0.69 -18.78 -18.99
CA GLY A 123 -1.93 -17.99 -18.99
C GLY A 123 -1.91 -16.67 -18.22
N ILE A 124 -0.76 -16.24 -17.70
CA ILE A 124 -0.62 -14.93 -17.02
C ILE A 124 0.31 -14.03 -17.83
N ALA A 125 -0.23 -12.90 -18.31
CA ALA A 125 0.54 -11.89 -19.02
C ALA A 125 0.64 -10.61 -18.17
N ILE A 126 1.87 -10.24 -17.81
CA ILE A 126 2.19 -8.93 -17.21
C ILE A 126 3.18 -8.25 -18.15
N LEU A 127 2.87 -7.02 -18.58
CA LEU A 127 3.75 -6.26 -19.46
C LEU A 127 5.07 -5.94 -18.75
N ASP A 128 6.19 -6.01 -19.47
CA ASP A 128 7.52 -5.72 -18.93
C ASP A 128 7.65 -4.29 -18.35
N ASN A 129 6.92 -3.34 -18.93
CA ASN A 129 6.87 -1.95 -18.47
C ASN A 129 5.73 -1.68 -17.46
N ALA A 130 4.98 -2.71 -17.02
CA ALA A 130 3.83 -2.54 -16.12
C ALA A 130 4.23 -1.84 -14.81
N ALA A 131 5.43 -2.10 -14.29
CA ALA A 131 5.92 -1.43 -13.09
C ALA A 131 6.07 0.10 -13.24
N GLY A 132 6.40 0.58 -14.44
CA GLY A 132 6.42 2.02 -14.74
C GLY A 132 5.02 2.58 -14.99
N MET A 133 4.15 1.79 -15.62
CA MET A 133 2.78 2.21 -15.89
C MET A 133 1.91 2.29 -14.63
N ILE A 134 2.04 1.34 -13.70
CA ILE A 134 1.28 1.31 -12.45
C ILE A 134 1.65 2.47 -11.51
N ALA A 135 2.86 3.03 -11.65
CA ALA A 135 3.29 4.20 -10.89
C ALA A 135 2.58 5.51 -11.31
N LYS A 136 1.86 5.51 -12.45
CA LYS A 136 1.05 6.66 -12.88
C LYS A 136 -0.14 6.83 -11.94
N HIS A 137 -0.56 8.09 -11.75
CA HIS A 137 -1.61 8.47 -10.79
C HIS A 137 -2.87 7.60 -10.87
N GLU A 138 -3.56 7.56 -12.02
CA GLU A 138 -4.81 6.79 -12.11
C GLU A 138 -4.61 5.27 -11.96
N ALA A 139 -3.52 4.72 -12.49
CA ALA A 139 -3.22 3.29 -12.35
C ALA A 139 -2.92 2.92 -10.89
N MET A 140 -2.17 3.76 -10.16
CA MET A 140 -1.89 3.57 -8.73
C MET A 140 -3.16 3.71 -7.91
N LYS A 141 -4.03 4.69 -8.23
CA LYS A 141 -5.33 4.87 -7.56
C LYS A 141 -6.18 3.61 -7.68
N ARG A 142 -6.28 3.05 -8.88
CA ARG A 142 -7.00 1.78 -9.11
C ARG A 142 -6.32 0.61 -8.40
N ALA A 143 -4.98 0.54 -8.41
CA ALA A 143 -4.25 -0.51 -7.71
C ALA A 143 -4.50 -0.50 -6.18
N PHE A 144 -4.61 0.69 -5.57
CA PHE A 144 -5.00 0.83 -4.16
C PHE A 144 -6.38 0.20 -3.90
N THR A 145 -7.35 0.46 -4.78
CA THR A 145 -8.70 -0.12 -4.66
C THR A 145 -8.74 -1.63 -4.90
N CYS A 146 -7.70 -2.22 -5.49
CA CYS A 146 -7.62 -3.68 -5.67
C CYS A 146 -7.17 -4.42 -4.41
N LEU A 147 -6.73 -3.71 -3.36
CA LEU A 147 -6.20 -4.33 -2.14
C LEU A 147 -7.28 -4.67 -1.10
N GLY A 148 -8.52 -4.24 -1.30
CA GLY A 148 -9.65 -4.52 -0.42
C GLY A 148 -10.79 -3.54 -0.62
N GLU A 149 -11.85 -3.70 0.16
CA GLU A 149 -12.99 -2.80 0.20
C GLU A 149 -12.55 -1.38 0.59
N VAL A 150 -13.04 -0.39 -0.17
CA VAL A 150 -12.91 1.02 0.17
C VAL A 150 -14.21 1.46 0.79
N THR A 151 -14.17 1.76 2.09
CA THR A 151 -15.32 2.24 2.85
C THR A 151 -15.84 3.58 2.31
N PRO A 152 -17.06 4.02 2.68
CA PRO A 152 -17.58 5.35 2.32
C PRO A 152 -16.64 6.50 2.72
N ASN A 153 -15.88 6.31 3.79
CA ASN A 153 -14.90 7.26 4.31
C ASN A 153 -13.55 7.22 3.56
N LYS A 154 -13.46 6.48 2.44
CA LYS A 154 -12.25 6.27 1.63
C LYS A 154 -11.13 5.54 2.35
N PHE A 155 -11.43 4.86 3.46
CA PHE A 155 -10.49 3.98 4.15
C PHE A 155 -10.39 2.64 3.42
N ILE A 156 -9.17 2.14 3.19
CA ILE A 156 -8.91 0.90 2.46
C ILE A 156 -8.61 -0.23 3.44
N GLN A 157 -9.42 -1.29 3.40
CA GLN A 157 -9.23 -2.49 4.22
C GLN A 157 -8.22 -3.45 3.59
N VAL A 158 -6.95 -3.04 3.55
CA VAL A 158 -5.88 -3.76 2.83
C VAL A 158 -5.65 -5.20 3.31
N TRP A 159 -6.04 -5.52 4.55
CA TRP A 159 -5.90 -6.86 5.14
C TRP A 159 -6.70 -7.92 4.36
N GLU A 160 -7.81 -7.55 3.72
CA GLU A 160 -8.65 -8.48 2.96
C GLU A 160 -7.89 -9.23 1.87
N GLU A 161 -6.92 -8.58 1.22
CA GLU A 161 -6.04 -9.22 0.25
C GLU A 161 -4.65 -9.50 0.82
N LEU A 162 -4.07 -8.58 1.58
CA LEU A 162 -2.69 -8.74 2.05
C LEU A 162 -2.51 -9.88 3.04
N ASP A 163 -3.51 -10.22 3.86
CA ASP A 163 -3.40 -11.35 4.80
C ASP A 163 -3.36 -12.70 4.06
N LYS A 164 -4.10 -12.81 2.95
CA LYS A 164 -4.07 -14.00 2.08
C LYS A 164 -2.67 -14.19 1.50
N ILE A 165 -2.07 -13.13 0.97
CA ILE A 165 -0.73 -13.16 0.39
C ILE A 165 0.34 -13.38 1.47
N SER A 166 0.24 -12.72 2.61
CA SER A 166 1.15 -12.86 3.75
C SER A 166 1.17 -14.30 4.27
N SER A 167 -0.01 -14.91 4.44
CA SER A 167 -0.14 -16.30 4.89
C SER A 167 0.47 -17.30 3.89
N MET A 168 0.28 -17.06 2.59
CA MET A 168 0.90 -17.84 1.52
C MET A 168 2.45 -17.76 1.58
N LEU A 169 3.00 -16.57 1.82
CA LEU A 169 4.45 -16.33 1.82
C LEU A 169 5.16 -16.80 3.10
N LYS A 170 4.51 -16.72 4.27
CA LYS A 170 5.12 -17.04 5.59
C LYS A 170 5.46 -18.52 5.78
N SER A 171 4.82 -19.42 5.04
CA SER A 171 5.05 -20.85 5.23
C SER A 171 6.44 -21.23 4.68
N ARG A 172 7.27 -21.79 5.57
CA ARG A 172 8.73 -21.96 5.43
C ARG A 172 9.16 -22.49 4.07
N THR A 173 10.01 -21.75 3.36
CA THR A 173 10.49 -22.06 2.01
C THR A 173 11.33 -23.35 1.93
N GLY A 174 11.85 -23.81 3.07
CA GLY A 174 12.73 -24.98 3.20
C GLY A 174 12.04 -26.34 3.06
N ASP A 175 10.73 -26.43 3.33
CA ASP A 175 9.99 -27.71 3.39
C ASP A 175 9.09 -27.95 2.16
N LEU A 176 9.21 -27.13 1.12
CA LEU A 176 8.28 -27.14 0.00
C LEU A 176 8.75 -28.02 -1.14
N THR A 177 7.90 -28.97 -1.51
CA THR A 177 8.05 -29.73 -2.75
C THR A 177 8.06 -28.79 -3.97
N PRO A 178 8.72 -29.17 -5.08
CA PRO A 178 8.75 -28.35 -6.30
C PRO A 178 7.36 -27.92 -6.81
N LYS A 179 6.35 -28.79 -6.64
CA LYS A 179 4.96 -28.52 -6.99
C LYS A 179 4.37 -27.36 -6.16
N LEU A 180 4.57 -27.37 -4.84
CA LEU A 180 4.09 -26.31 -3.96
C LEU A 180 4.82 -24.98 -4.20
N LYS A 181 6.12 -25.03 -4.55
CA LYS A 181 6.86 -23.84 -4.97
C LYS A 181 6.25 -23.21 -6.21
N LEU A 182 5.98 -24.02 -7.25
CA LEU A 182 5.35 -23.55 -8.48
C LEU A 182 3.94 -22.98 -8.23
N GLU A 183 3.13 -23.66 -7.42
CA GLU A 183 1.79 -23.20 -7.06
C GLU A 183 1.81 -21.82 -6.38
N ARG A 184 2.71 -21.61 -5.42
CA ARG A 184 2.87 -20.30 -4.77
C ARG A 184 3.38 -19.23 -5.71
N THR A 185 4.34 -19.57 -6.55
CA THR A 185 4.80 -18.65 -7.60
C THR A 185 3.63 -18.23 -8.49
N ASN A 186 2.79 -19.18 -8.90
CA ASN A 186 1.59 -18.88 -9.69
C ASN A 186 0.63 -17.97 -8.93
N GLN A 187 0.33 -18.24 -7.66
CA GLN A 187 -0.56 -17.41 -6.85
C GLN A 187 -0.02 -15.99 -6.65
N PHE A 188 1.27 -15.84 -6.37
CA PHE A 188 1.91 -14.52 -6.24
C PHE A 188 1.90 -13.75 -7.57
N VAL A 189 2.20 -14.44 -8.68
CA VAL A 189 2.15 -13.84 -10.02
C VAL A 189 0.71 -13.44 -10.40
N GLN A 190 -0.30 -14.24 -10.03
CA GLN A 190 -1.71 -13.87 -10.20
C GLN A 190 -2.06 -12.59 -9.41
N PHE A 191 -1.56 -12.46 -8.18
CA PHE A 191 -1.71 -11.22 -7.41
C PHE A 191 -1.06 -10.02 -8.12
N GLY A 192 0.18 -10.15 -8.58
CA GLY A 192 0.83 -9.09 -9.36
C GLY A 192 0.13 -8.76 -10.68
N SER A 193 -0.47 -9.77 -11.34
CA SER A 193 -1.28 -9.56 -12.55
C SER A 193 -2.56 -8.80 -12.25
N ARG A 194 -3.28 -9.12 -11.16
CA ARG A 194 -4.45 -8.35 -10.72
C ARG A 194 -4.09 -6.89 -10.46
N LEU A 195 -2.98 -6.62 -9.79
CA LEU A 195 -2.48 -5.26 -9.60
C LEU A 195 -2.15 -4.58 -10.93
N ALA A 196 -1.47 -5.28 -11.86
CA ALA A 196 -1.13 -4.73 -13.18
C ALA A 196 -2.35 -4.48 -14.07
N ASN A 197 -3.45 -5.23 -13.91
CA ASN A 197 -4.69 -5.01 -14.66
C ASN A 197 -5.33 -3.65 -14.34
N SER A 198 -4.94 -2.99 -13.23
CA SER A 198 -5.32 -1.61 -12.94
C SER A 198 -4.84 -0.61 -14.01
N ILE A 199 -3.94 -1.01 -14.92
CA ILE A 199 -3.42 -0.16 -15.99
C ILE A 199 -4.44 0.03 -17.13
N GLN A 200 -5.33 -0.94 -17.40
CA GLN A 200 -6.02 -1.06 -18.71
C GLN A 200 -7.42 -0.41 -18.81
N SER A 201 -7.96 0.20 -17.76
CA SER A 201 -9.38 0.62 -17.76
C SER A 201 -9.72 1.91 -18.54
N ASP A 202 -8.75 2.61 -19.15
CA ASP A 202 -9.00 3.89 -19.85
C ASP A 202 -9.39 3.74 -21.35
N GLY A 203 -9.75 2.53 -21.80
CA GLY A 203 -9.92 2.20 -23.23
C GLY A 203 -11.33 2.02 -23.78
N ILE A 204 -12.40 1.92 -22.96
CA ILE A 204 -13.75 1.59 -23.47
C ILE A 204 -14.78 2.61 -23.00
N LYS A 205 -14.65 3.88 -23.41
CA LYS A 205 -15.74 4.86 -23.55
C LYS A 205 -15.35 6.00 -24.50
N ARG A 206 -15.10 5.70 -25.77
CA ARG A 206 -15.19 6.68 -26.89
C ARG A 206 -15.69 5.95 -28.12
N GLY A 207 -17.00 5.93 -28.30
CA GLY A 207 -17.66 5.28 -29.42
C GLY A 207 -19.12 4.99 -29.08
N LEU A 208 -19.92 6.05 -28.96
CA LEU A 208 -21.33 6.19 -29.30
C LEU A 208 -21.77 7.61 -28.95
#